data_AF-A0A6P6Y5Q1-F1
#
_entry.id   AF-A0A6P6Y5Q1-F1
#
_cell.length_a   1.000
_cell.length_b   1.000
_cell.length_c   1.000
_cell.angle_alpha   90.00
_cell.angle_beta   90.00
_cell.angle_gamma   90.00
#
_symmetry.space_group_name_H-M   'P 1'
#
loop_
_entity.id
_entity.type
_entity.pdbx_description
1 polymer ?
#
loop_
_entity_poly.entity_id
_entity_poly.type
_entity_poly.pdbx_seq_one_letter_code
_entity_poly.pdbx_strand_id
1 'polypeptide(L)'
;MERPPGFLCKKYTIIFLTLLSIIIALSTFVTVVVSDDELAKKVHEQHPEIPVEYAKRTLIIVTSVMCSIAIAFSFIGMFGALQESYALSVIYLTLTFIDFMTTMTMTDFRLFFWINVTVHVIVLFILASFIMDLRNLMKRQHSINPLDSVE
;
A
#
# COMPACT_ATOMS: atom_id res chain seq x y z
N MET A 1 -5.97 27.42 10.59
CA MET A 1 -6.52 26.41 11.51
C MET A 1 -5.35 25.72 12.21
N GLU A 2 -5.36 25.67 13.53
CA GLU A 2 -4.24 25.08 14.28
C GLU A 2 -4.26 23.54 14.15
N ARG A 3 -3.15 22.95 13.71
CA ARG A 3 -3.04 21.51 13.44
C ARG A 3 -2.66 20.77 14.73
N PRO A 4 -3.18 19.55 14.96
CA PRO A 4 -2.75 18.74 16.11
C PRO A 4 -1.24 18.50 16.12
N PRO A 5 -0.61 18.40 17.30
CA PRO A 5 0.81 18.06 17.39
C PRO A 5 1.07 16.72 16.70
N GLY A 6 2.12 16.68 15.88
CA GLY A 6 2.49 15.47 15.13
C GLY A 6 1.69 15.20 13.84
N PHE A 7 0.68 16.00 13.50
CA PHE A 7 -0.10 15.82 12.26
C PHE A 7 0.79 15.85 11.00
N LEU A 8 1.70 16.84 10.93
CA LEU A 8 2.64 16.95 9.80
C LEU A 8 3.59 15.74 9.75
N CYS A 9 4.05 15.24 10.90
CA CYS A 9 4.88 14.05 10.95
C CYS A 9 4.13 12.84 10.36
N LYS A 10 2.90 12.57 10.79
CA LYS A 10 2.05 11.49 10.24
C LYS A 10 1.86 11.64 8.73
N LYS A 11 1.54 12.86 8.26
CA LYS A 11 1.39 13.17 6.83
C LYS A 11 2.64 12.78 6.03
N TYR A 12 3.81 13.27 6.44
CA TYR A 12 5.05 12.98 5.73
C TYR A 12 5.48 11.52 5.85
N THR A 13 5.19 10.86 6.98
CA THR A 13 5.43 9.43 7.12
C THR A 13 4.58 8.62 6.14
N ILE A 14 3.29 8.92 5.99
CA ILE A 14 2.42 8.23 5.01
C ILE A 14 2.96 8.45 3.59
N ILE A 15 3.29 9.69 3.23
CA ILE A 15 3.85 10.02 1.90
C ILE A 15 5.14 9.24 1.66
N PHE A 16 6.07 9.26 2.61
CA PHE A 16 7.34 8.55 2.53
C PHE A 16 7.13 7.04 2.34
N LEU A 17 6.25 6.43 3.13
CA LEU A 17 5.95 5.00 3.05
C LEU A 17 5.31 4.63 1.71
N THR A 18 4.41 5.45 1.17
CA THR A 18 3.81 5.23 -0.15
C THR A 18 4.83 5.35 -1.28
N LEU A 19 5.76 6.31 -1.20
CA LEU A 19 6.85 6.44 -2.17
C LEU A 19 7.81 5.24 -2.11
N LEU A 20 8.16 4.82 -0.90
CA LEU A 20 8.99 3.64 -0.69
C LEU A 20 8.33 2.39 -1.26
N SER A 21 7.01 2.22 -1.08
CA SER A 21 6.24 1.11 -1.66
C SER A 21 6.29 1.11 -3.19
N ILE A 22 6.14 2.28 -3.82
CA ILE A 22 6.27 2.43 -5.29
C ILE A 22 7.67 2.00 -5.76
N ILE A 23 8.72 2.45 -5.08
CA ILE A 23 10.10 2.09 -5.41
C ILE A 23 10.31 0.58 -5.28
N ILE A 24 9.80 -0.04 -4.22
CA ILE A 24 9.87 -1.49 -4.02
C ILE A 24 9.15 -2.21 -5.17
N ALA A 25 7.92 -1.83 -5.50
CA ALA A 25 7.15 -2.45 -6.57
C ALA A 25 7.86 -2.37 -7.93
N LEU A 26 8.43 -1.21 -8.26
CA LEU A 26 9.23 -1.03 -9.49
C LEU A 26 10.50 -1.87 -9.47
N SER A 27 11.21 -1.92 -8.34
CA SER A 27 12.41 -2.74 -8.20
C SER A 27 12.11 -4.23 -8.35
N THR A 28 11.03 -4.72 -7.73
CA THR A 28 10.56 -6.11 -7.86
C THR A 28 10.21 -6.44 -9.30
N PHE A 29 9.51 -5.55 -10.00
CA PHE A 29 9.18 -5.76 -11.40
C PHE A 29 10.45 -5.88 -12.27
N VAL A 30 11.42 -4.96 -12.10
CA VAL A 30 12.70 -5.02 -12.81
C VAL A 30 13.46 -6.30 -12.49
N THR A 31 13.51 -6.72 -11.23
CA THR A 31 14.17 -7.97 -10.83
C THR A 31 13.55 -9.18 -11.50
N VAL A 32 12.22 -9.27 -11.58
CA VAL A 32 11.54 -10.38 -12.25
C VAL A 32 11.81 -10.36 -13.75
N VAL A 33 11.77 -9.18 -14.39
CA VAL A 33 12.03 -9.06 -15.84
C VAL A 33 13.48 -9.45 -16.18
N VAL A 34 14.45 -9.04 -15.37
CA VAL A 34 15.87 -9.36 -15.60
C VAL A 34 16.18 -10.82 -15.30
N SER A 35 15.48 -11.44 -14.35
CA SER A 35 15.73 -12.81 -13.89
C SER A 35 14.69 -13.81 -14.41
N ASP A 36 13.96 -13.45 -15.46
CA ASP A 36 12.78 -14.18 -15.93
C ASP A 36 13.10 -15.61 -16.37
N ASP A 37 14.22 -15.82 -17.05
CA ASP A 37 14.69 -17.13 -17.51
C ASP A 37 15.08 -18.04 -16.35
N GLU A 38 15.75 -17.52 -15.32
CA GLU A 38 16.15 -18.30 -14.14
C GLU A 38 14.93 -18.68 -13.29
N LEU A 39 14.00 -17.74 -13.10
CA LEU A 39 12.76 -17.98 -12.37
C LEU A 39 11.86 -18.97 -13.11
N ALA A 40 11.72 -18.84 -14.43
CA ALA A 40 10.92 -19.76 -15.24
C ALA A 40 11.48 -21.18 -15.23
N LYS A 41 12.82 -21.34 -15.25
CA LYS A 41 13.46 -22.65 -15.08
C LYS A 41 13.15 -23.26 -13.72
N LYS A 42 13.26 -22.50 -12.63
CA LYS A 42 12.91 -22.98 -11.29
C LYS A 42 11.45 -23.41 -11.18
N VAL A 43 10.53 -22.66 -11.78
CA VAL A 43 9.10 -23.03 -11.82
C VAL A 43 8.90 -24.32 -12.60
N HIS A 44 9.56 -24.48 -13.75
CA HIS A 44 9.50 -25.73 -14.53
C HIS A 44 10.12 -26.92 -13.80
N GLU A 45 11.23 -26.72 -13.07
CA GLU A 45 11.83 -27.77 -12.23
C GLU A 45 10.89 -28.23 -11.11
N GLN A 46 10.12 -27.32 -10.53
CA GLN A 46 9.12 -27.62 -9.51
C GLN A 46 7.82 -28.20 -10.11
N HIS A 47 7.47 -27.77 -11.32
CA HIS A 47 6.25 -28.13 -12.07
C HIS A 47 6.61 -28.49 -13.52
N PRO A 48 7.11 -29.71 -13.76
CA PRO A 48 7.58 -30.15 -15.09
C PRO A 48 6.49 -30.11 -16.16
N GLU A 49 5.22 -30.19 -15.75
CA GLU A 49 4.04 -30.06 -16.61
C GLU A 49 3.87 -28.66 -17.24
N ILE A 50 4.52 -27.63 -16.69
CA ILE A 50 4.43 -26.25 -17.17
C ILE A 50 5.62 -25.94 -18.08
N PRO A 51 5.43 -25.68 -19.39
CA PRO A 51 6.54 -25.29 -20.27
C PRO A 51 7.23 -24.01 -19.79
N VAL A 52 8.56 -23.95 -19.89
CA VAL A 52 9.38 -22.80 -19.46
C VAL A 52 8.88 -21.48 -20.07
N GLU A 53 8.52 -21.49 -21.36
CA GLU A 53 8.03 -20.30 -22.06
C GLU A 53 6.68 -19.82 -21.52
N TYR A 54 5.80 -20.75 -21.13
CA TYR A 54 4.53 -20.43 -20.48
C TYR A 54 4.75 -19.91 -19.05
N ALA A 55 5.64 -20.53 -18.28
CA ALA A 55 6.01 -20.08 -16.94
C ALA A 55 6.57 -18.65 -16.96
N LYS A 56 7.49 -18.37 -17.89
CA LYS A 56 8.07 -17.04 -18.12
C LYS A 56 6.99 -15.99 -18.38
N ARG A 57 6.10 -16.25 -19.34
CA ARG A 57 5.01 -15.33 -19.70
C ARG A 57 4.06 -15.10 -18.51
N THR A 58 3.72 -16.16 -17.78
CA THR A 58 2.83 -16.09 -16.63
C THR A 58 3.45 -15.28 -15.49
N LEU A 59 4.73 -15.52 -15.16
CA LEU A 59 5.46 -14.78 -14.12
C LEU A 59 5.49 -13.27 -14.41
N ILE A 60 5.80 -12.88 -15.66
CA ILE A 60 5.84 -11.47 -16.05
C ILE A 60 4.45 -10.83 -15.95
N ILE A 61 3.40 -11.50 -16.45
CA ILE A 61 2.03 -10.96 -16.41
C ILE A 61 1.55 -10.80 -14.97
N VAL A 62 1.69 -11.84 -14.15
CA VAL A 62 1.24 -11.80 -12.75
C VAL A 62 1.99 -10.73 -11.98
N THR A 63 3.32 -10.67 -12.11
CA THR A 63 4.13 -9.66 -11.43
C THR A 63 3.76 -8.25 -11.89
N SER A 64 3.57 -8.04 -13.20
CA SER A 64 3.14 -6.75 -13.75
C SER A 64 1.81 -6.27 -13.15
N VAL A 65 0.82 -7.16 -13.08
CA VAL A 65 -0.50 -6.86 -12.50
C VAL A 65 -0.37 -6.53 -11.01
N MET A 66 0.35 -7.35 -10.25
CA MET A 66 0.56 -7.13 -8.80
C MET A 66 1.27 -5.80 -8.52
N CYS A 67 2.34 -5.50 -9.25
CA CYS A 67 3.06 -4.23 -9.12
C CYS A 67 2.18 -3.03 -9.50
N SER A 68 1.38 -3.15 -10.56
CA SER A 68 0.47 -2.08 -10.99
C SER A 68 -0.59 -1.77 -9.94
N ILE A 69 -1.16 -2.80 -9.31
CA ILE A 69 -2.12 -2.65 -8.20
C ILE A 69 -1.45 -1.99 -7.00
N ALA A 70 -0.25 -2.45 -6.61
CA ALA A 70 0.49 -1.88 -5.48
C ALA A 70 0.82 -0.39 -5.69
N ILE A 71 1.21 -0.02 -6.91
CA ILE A 71 1.47 1.37 -7.30
C ILE A 71 0.18 2.19 -7.24
N ALA A 72 -0.93 1.68 -7.77
CA ALA A 72 -2.22 2.37 -7.74
C ALA A 72 -2.69 2.62 -6.29
N PHE A 73 -2.57 1.63 -5.40
CA PHE A 73 -2.92 1.78 -3.99
C PHE A 73 -2.02 2.80 -3.28
N SER A 74 -0.72 2.78 -3.59
CA SER A 74 0.24 3.76 -3.06
C SER A 74 -0.09 5.18 -3.50
N PHE A 75 -0.55 5.39 -4.74
CA PHE A 75 -1.04 6.69 -5.19
C PHE A 75 -2.26 7.17 -4.39
N ILE A 76 -3.23 6.28 -4.11
CA ILE A 76 -4.40 6.63 -3.28
C ILE A 76 -3.95 7.11 -1.89
N GLY A 77 -3.03 6.38 -1.25
CA GLY A 77 -2.48 6.77 0.05
C GLY A 77 -1.74 8.11 0.01
N MET A 78 -0.90 8.29 -1.01
CA MET A 78 -0.12 9.51 -1.20
C MET A 78 -1.02 10.73 -1.44
N PHE A 79 -2.00 10.63 -2.34
CA PHE A 79 -2.94 11.71 -2.61
C PHE A 79 -3.85 11.99 -1.40
N GLY A 80 -4.28 10.95 -0.69
CA GLY A 80 -5.03 11.10 0.57
C GLY A 80 -4.25 11.91 1.61
N ALA A 81 -2.96 11.63 1.78
CA ALA A 81 -2.11 12.39 2.70
C ALA A 81 -1.78 13.80 2.17
N LEU A 82 -1.44 13.96 0.89
CA LEU A 82 -1.07 15.25 0.28
C LEU A 82 -2.21 16.26 0.35
N GLN A 83 -3.40 15.83 -0.11
CA GLN A 83 -4.60 16.65 -0.15
C GLN A 83 -5.34 16.68 1.20
N GLU A 84 -4.86 15.95 2.21
CA GLU A 84 -5.52 15.84 3.52
C GLU A 84 -6.98 15.38 3.35
N SER A 85 -7.22 14.49 2.37
CA SER A 85 -8.54 14.02 1.97
C SER A 85 -8.99 12.84 2.83
N TYR A 86 -10.00 13.07 3.66
CA TYR A 86 -10.56 12.06 4.55
C TYR A 86 -11.03 10.81 3.80
N ALA A 87 -11.75 10.99 2.68
CA ALA A 87 -12.28 9.88 1.90
C ALA A 87 -11.16 8.99 1.33
N LEU A 88 -10.13 9.59 0.72
CA LEU A 88 -8.99 8.85 0.17
C LEU A 88 -8.17 8.15 1.26
N SER A 89 -7.98 8.78 2.42
CA SER A 89 -7.30 8.15 3.55
C SER A 89 -8.06 6.94 4.10
N VAL A 90 -9.40 7.00 4.16
CA VAL A 90 -10.24 5.86 4.59
C VAL A 90 -10.21 4.72 3.56
N ILE A 91 -10.27 5.04 2.27
CA ILE A 91 -10.11 4.04 1.20
C ILE A 91 -8.74 3.36 1.34
N TYR A 92 -7.68 4.14 1.48
CA TYR A 92 -6.33 3.60 1.64
C TYR A 92 -6.19 2.71 2.88
N LEU A 93 -6.73 3.14 4.04
CA LEU A 93 -6.76 2.30 5.26
C LEU A 93 -7.46 0.96 5.00
N THR A 94 -8.59 0.97 4.29
CA THR A 94 -9.35 -0.25 3.98
C THR A 94 -8.53 -1.18 3.08
N LEU A 95 -7.87 -0.64 2.06
CA LEU A 95 -6.99 -1.40 1.18
C LEU A 95 -5.78 -1.99 1.92
N THR A 96 -5.12 -1.21 2.77
CA THR A 96 -4.03 -1.70 3.62
C THR A 96 -4.49 -2.81 4.57
N PHE A 97 -5.71 -2.73 5.07
CA PHE A 97 -6.27 -3.79 5.92
C PHE A 97 -6.54 -5.09 5.14
N ILE A 98 -7.07 -4.99 3.92
CA ILE A 98 -7.27 -6.15 3.03
C ILE A 98 -5.93 -6.81 2.67
N ASP A 99 -4.92 -6.01 2.35
CA ASP A 99 -3.56 -6.48 2.04
C ASP A 99 -2.92 -7.19 3.24
N PHE A 100 -3.09 -6.63 4.45
CA PHE A 100 -2.67 -7.25 5.69
C PHE A 100 -3.35 -8.61 5.91
N MET A 101 -4.68 -8.70 5.73
CA MET A 101 -5.41 -9.97 5.88
C MET A 101 -4.94 -11.02 4.86
N THR A 102 -4.67 -10.60 3.61
CA THR A 102 -4.15 -11.48 2.57
C THR A 102 -2.77 -12.02 2.96
N THR A 103 -1.88 -11.14 3.44
CA THR A 103 -0.55 -11.52 3.94
C THR A 103 -0.66 -12.56 5.07
N MET A 104 -1.58 -12.37 6.02
CA MET A 104 -1.78 -13.30 7.14
C MET A 104 -2.21 -14.72 6.72
N THR A 105 -2.80 -14.88 5.53
CA THR A 105 -3.14 -16.22 4.98
C THR A 105 -1.96 -16.95 4.36
N MET A 106 -0.89 -16.24 4.00
CA MET A 106 0.32 -16.82 3.40
C MET A 106 1.35 -17.17 4.49
N THR A 107 1.19 -18.34 5.11
CA THR A 107 1.93 -18.75 6.32
C THR A 107 3.33 -19.32 6.10
N ASP A 108 3.82 -19.41 4.86
CA ASP A 108 4.95 -20.29 4.51
C ASP A 108 6.35 -19.72 4.82
N PHE A 109 6.49 -18.43 5.16
CA PHE A 109 7.79 -17.82 5.46
C PHE A 109 7.87 -17.39 6.93
N ARG A 110 8.76 -17.96 7.76
CA ARG A 110 8.67 -17.76 9.22
C ARG A 110 9.29 -16.48 9.78
N LEU A 111 10.38 -15.94 9.24
CA LEU A 111 11.07 -14.76 9.84
C LEU A 111 10.69 -13.43 9.18
N PHE A 112 10.74 -13.37 7.84
CA PHE A 112 10.36 -12.18 7.08
C PHE A 112 8.87 -11.84 7.22
N PHE A 113 8.03 -12.84 7.48
CA PHE A 113 6.59 -12.65 7.72
C PHE A 113 6.30 -11.81 8.95
N TRP A 114 6.93 -12.08 10.09
CA TRP A 114 6.68 -11.29 11.31
C TRP A 114 7.13 -9.84 11.18
N ILE A 115 8.22 -9.60 10.46
CA ILE A 115 8.67 -8.24 10.14
C ILE A 115 7.61 -7.55 9.28
N ASN A 116 7.15 -8.21 8.22
CA ASN A 116 6.13 -7.68 7.32
C ASN A 116 4.81 -7.38 8.05
N VAL A 117 4.35 -8.30 8.89
CA VAL A 117 3.17 -8.14 9.77
C VAL A 117 3.33 -6.94 10.70
N THR A 118 4.49 -6.80 11.35
CA THR A 118 4.75 -5.68 12.25
C THR A 118 4.70 -4.35 11.51
N VAL A 119 5.30 -4.27 10.32
CA VAL A 119 5.26 -3.07 9.47
C VAL A 119 3.81 -2.72 9.11
N HIS A 120 3.01 -3.69 8.68
CA HIS A 120 1.60 -3.46 8.35
C HIS A 120 0.79 -2.91 9.53
N VAL A 121 0.97 -3.48 10.73
CA VAL A 121 0.30 -3.00 11.94
C VAL A 121 0.69 -1.55 12.27
N ILE A 122 1.98 -1.22 12.14
CA ILE A 122 2.45 0.17 12.35
C ILE A 122 1.82 1.12 11.34
N VAL A 123 1.79 0.75 10.05
CA VAL A 123 1.16 1.55 8.99
C VAL A 123 -0.32 1.78 9.26
N LEU A 124 -1.06 0.73 9.62
CA LEU A 124 -2.48 0.81 9.97
C LEU A 124 -2.71 1.75 11.16
N PHE A 125 -1.88 1.68 12.19
CA PHE A 125 -1.98 2.57 13.35
C PHE A 125 -1.75 4.03 12.99
N ILE A 126 -0.71 4.33 12.20
CA ILE A 126 -0.41 5.69 11.72
C ILE A 126 -1.56 6.23 10.88
N LEU A 127 -2.11 5.41 9.97
CA LEU A 127 -3.25 5.79 9.13
C LEU A 127 -4.51 6.06 9.94
N ALA A 128 -4.88 5.18 10.87
CA ALA A 128 -6.03 5.37 11.73
C ALA A 128 -5.91 6.65 12.56
N SER A 129 -4.72 6.92 13.12
CA SER A 129 -4.44 8.14 13.86
C SER A 129 -4.53 9.40 12.97
N PHE A 130 -4.01 9.34 11.75
CA PHE A 130 -4.11 10.43 10.77
C PHE A 130 -5.57 10.73 10.38
N ILE A 131 -6.37 9.68 10.15
CA ILE A 131 -7.81 9.80 9.81
C ILE A 131 -8.60 10.41 10.99
N MET A 132 -8.27 10.04 12.23
CA MET A 132 -8.86 10.69 13.41
C MET A 132 -8.56 12.18 13.46
N ASP A 133 -7.31 12.58 13.18
CA ASP A 133 -6.93 13.98 13.13
C ASP A 133 -7.68 14.73 12.01
N LEU A 134 -7.79 14.15 10.81
CA LEU A 134 -8.56 14.71 9.70
C LEU A 134 -10.04 14.88 10.08
N ARG A 135 -10.66 13.88 10.72
CA ARG A 135 -12.05 13.97 11.19
C ARG A 135 -12.23 15.11 12.18
N ASN A 136 -11.30 15.29 13.10
CA ASN A 136 -11.35 16.37 14.09
C ASN A 136 -11.17 17.75 13.44
N LEU A 137 -10.29 17.87 12.44
CA LEU A 137 -10.13 19.08 11.64
C LEU A 137 -11.40 19.42 10.86
N MET A 138 -12.01 18.44 10.18
CA MET A 138 -13.28 18.62 9.45
C MET A 138 -14.41 19.09 10.37
N LYS A 139 -14.55 18.47 11.55
CA LYS A 139 -15.57 18.86 12.55
C LYS A 139 -15.37 20.30 13.03
N ARG A 140 -14.12 20.69 13.31
CA ARG A 140 -13.81 22.07 13.70
C ARG A 140 -14.10 23.06 12.57
N GLN A 141 -13.90 22.66 11.31
CA GLN A 141 -14.13 23.53 10.16
C GLN A 141 -15.63 23.80 9.99
N HIS A 142 -16.46 22.75 10.11
CA HIS A 142 -17.91 22.86 10.10
C HIS A 142 -18.44 23.71 11.27
N SER A 143 -17.81 23.63 12.45
CA SER A 143 -18.21 24.45 13.60
C SER A 143 -17.89 25.94 13.46
N ILE A 144 -16.90 26.29 12.62
CA ILE A 144 -16.47 27.68 12.40
C ILE A 144 -17.22 28.32 11.23
N ASN A 145 -17.54 27.56 10.18
CA ASN A 145 -18.36 28.00 9.04
C ASN A 145 -19.68 27.20 8.97
N PRO A 146 -20.71 27.55 9.76
CA PRO A 146 -22.03 26.92 9.64
C PRO A 146 -22.77 27.27 8.34
N LEU A 147 -22.30 28.29 7.61
CA LEU A 147 -22.99 28.88 6.44
C LEU A 147 -22.85 28.09 5.13
N ASP A 148 -21.96 27.09 5.02
CA ASP A 148 -21.87 26.23 3.82
C ASP A 148 -22.83 25.01 3.91
N SER A 149 -23.78 25.01 4.86
CA SER A 149 -24.76 23.92 5.04
C SER A 149 -26.15 24.21 4.48
N VAL A 150 -26.33 25.34 3.79
CA VAL A 150 -27.55 25.68 3.06
C VAL A 150 -27.19 26.18 1.67
N GLU A 151 -27.04 25.26 0.73
CA GLU A 151 -27.53 25.36 -0.66
C GLU A 151 -27.48 23.98 -1.34
#